data_AF-A0A2H5YIT8-F1
#
_entry.id   AF-A0A2H5YIT8-F1
#
_cell.length_a   1.000
_cell.length_b   1.000
_cell.length_c   1.000
_cell.angle_alpha   90.00
_cell.angle_beta   90.00
_cell.angle_gamma   90.00
#
_symmetry.space_group_name_H-M   'P 1'
#
loop_
_entity.id
_entity.type
_entity.pdbx_description
1 polymer ?
#
loop_
_entity_poly.entity_id
_entity_poly.type
_entity_poly.pdbx_seq_one_letter_code
_entity_poly.pdbx_strand_id
1 'polypeptide(L)'
;MVEVTPQVHDLDQRAMQVFLKAIDVLGGPRSLVERRRLTWLPSLMEAAYAVVLREEGHKTADEIASFLGLSGAAVRSLLASQPEAVEERLKGELGEEQRVHVAGGLAKLAYRALRQEEEQAAR
;
A
#
# COMPACT_ATOMS: atom_id res chain seq x y z
N MET A 1 -4.65 -24.48 21.98
CA MET A 1 -4.87 -23.23 21.23
C MET A 1 -3.55 -22.95 20.53
N VAL A 2 -3.49 -23.10 19.20
CA VAL A 2 -2.26 -22.80 18.46
C VAL A 2 -2.24 -21.29 18.28
N GLU A 3 -1.34 -20.60 18.98
CA GLU A 3 -1.03 -19.20 18.65
C GLU A 3 -0.36 -19.20 17.29
N VAL A 4 -1.11 -18.80 16.26
CA VAL A 4 -0.55 -18.52 14.94
C VAL A 4 -0.04 -17.09 14.98
N THR A 5 1.22 -16.92 15.41
CA THR A 5 1.91 -15.65 15.23
C THR A 5 2.18 -15.49 13.73
N PRO A 6 1.71 -14.41 13.07
CA PRO A 6 2.01 -14.18 11.67
C PRO A 6 3.52 -14.18 11.50
N GLN A 7 4.06 -15.07 10.67
CA GLN A 7 5.49 -15.06 10.40
C GLN A 7 5.79 -13.84 9.53
N VAL A 8 6.95 -13.21 9.71
CA VAL A 8 7.37 -12.05 8.90
C VAL A 8 7.27 -12.34 7.40
N HIS A 9 7.54 -13.60 7.01
CA HIS A 9 7.41 -14.07 5.64
C HIS A 9 6.00 -13.93 5.06
N ASP A 10 4.97 -14.15 5.87
CA ASP A 10 3.57 -14.02 5.43
C ASP A 10 3.20 -12.56 5.19
N LEU A 11 3.74 -11.64 6.01
CA LEU A 11 3.50 -10.19 5.87
C LEU A 11 4.19 -9.61 4.64
N ASP A 12 5.39 -10.07 4.31
CA ASP A 12 6.11 -9.68 3.08
C ASP A 12 5.33 -10.10 1.82
N GLN A 13 4.89 -11.37 1.80
CA GLN A 13 4.07 -11.88 0.70
C GLN A 13 2.76 -11.11 0.59
N ARG A 14 2.15 -10.77 1.73
CA ARG A 14 0.91 -10.01 1.77
C ARG A 14 1.10 -8.58 1.25
N ALA A 15 2.16 -7.90 1.65
CA ALA A 15 2.51 -6.58 1.13
C ALA A 15 2.74 -6.61 -0.39
N MET A 16 3.38 -7.67 -0.90
CA MET A 16 3.56 -7.88 -2.33
C MET A 16 2.23 -8.05 -3.07
N GLN A 17 1.28 -8.81 -2.52
CA GLN A 17 -0.07 -8.95 -3.10
C GLN A 17 -0.77 -7.58 -3.20
N VAL A 18 -0.73 -6.79 -2.13
CA VAL A 18 -1.30 -5.42 -2.12
C VAL A 18 -0.63 -4.54 -3.18
N PHE A 19 0.69 -4.58 -3.28
CA PHE A 19 1.44 -3.82 -4.27
C PHE A 19 1.03 -4.21 -5.71
N LEU A 20 0.99 -5.51 -6.02
CA LEU A 20 0.59 -5.98 -7.35
C LEU A 20 -0.85 -5.61 -7.69
N LYS A 21 -1.77 -5.76 -6.72
CA LYS A 21 -3.15 -5.34 -6.89
C LYS A 21 -3.27 -3.83 -7.16
N ALA A 22 -2.45 -3.02 -6.49
CA ALA A 22 -2.38 -1.58 -6.76
C ALA A 22 -1.92 -1.29 -8.20
N ILE A 23 -0.96 -2.06 -8.74
CA ILE A 23 -0.56 -1.94 -10.15
C ILE A 23 -1.71 -2.33 -11.09
N ASP A 24 -2.46 -3.39 -10.79
CA ASP A 24 -3.62 -3.78 -11.59
C ASP A 24 -4.68 -2.68 -11.62
N VAL A 25 -4.98 -2.07 -10.46
CA VAL A 25 -5.89 -0.91 -10.35
C VAL A 25 -5.40 0.27 -11.19
N LEU A 26 -4.08 0.46 -11.32
CA LEU A 26 -3.49 1.49 -12.18
C LEU A 26 -3.51 1.15 -13.69
N GLY A 27 -4.15 0.06 -14.10
CA GLY A 27 -4.20 -0.40 -15.50
C GLY A 27 -3.12 -1.42 -15.84
N GLY A 28 -2.52 -2.05 -14.84
CA GLY A 28 -1.56 -3.15 -15.00
C GLY A 28 -0.14 -2.68 -15.38
N PRO A 29 0.79 -3.63 -15.62
CA PRO A 29 2.20 -3.33 -15.80
C PRO A 29 2.51 -2.45 -17.03
N ARG A 30 1.64 -2.44 -18.04
CA ARG A 30 1.81 -1.56 -19.22
C ARG A 30 1.73 -0.08 -18.84
N SER A 31 0.86 0.28 -17.89
CA SER A 31 0.73 1.67 -17.45
C SER A 31 1.98 2.17 -16.74
N LEU A 32 2.77 1.27 -16.13
CA LEU A 32 4.08 1.60 -15.55
C LEU A 32 5.08 2.03 -16.62
N VAL A 33 5.12 1.29 -17.73
CA VAL A 33 6.02 1.59 -18.87
C VAL A 33 5.69 2.95 -19.47
N GLU A 34 4.40 3.25 -19.60
CA GLU A 34 3.91 4.52 -20.15
C GLU A 34 4.27 5.73 -19.28
N ARG A 35 4.31 5.55 -17.95
CA ARG A 35 4.51 6.64 -17.00
C ARG A 35 5.96 7.17 -16.93
N ARG A 36 6.94 6.53 -17.58
CA ARG A 36 8.38 6.90 -17.77
C ARG A 36 9.21 7.28 -16.53
N ARG A 37 8.62 7.82 -15.45
CA ARG A 37 9.23 8.17 -14.16
C ARG A 37 8.51 7.42 -13.06
N LEU A 38 9.13 6.32 -12.63
CA LEU A 38 8.60 5.39 -11.63
C LEU A 38 9.09 5.67 -10.21
N THR A 39 9.44 6.93 -9.92
CA THR A 39 9.99 7.36 -8.61
C THR A 39 9.01 7.19 -7.46
N TRP A 40 7.73 6.91 -7.74
CA TRP A 40 6.67 6.64 -6.77
C TRP A 40 6.51 5.15 -6.42
N LEU A 41 7.17 4.23 -7.14
CA LEU A 41 7.06 2.78 -6.85
C LEU A 41 7.61 2.42 -5.45
N PRO A 42 8.76 2.94 -4.99
CA PRO A 42 9.22 2.67 -3.63
C PRO A 42 8.21 3.13 -2.59
N SER A 43 7.66 4.34 -2.73
CA SER A 43 6.63 4.85 -1.82
C SER A 43 5.33 4.05 -1.85
N LEU A 44 4.95 3.48 -3.01
CA LEU A 44 3.83 2.56 -3.08
C LEU A 44 4.12 1.26 -2.33
N MET A 45 5.34 0.72 -2.43
CA MET A 45 5.72 -0.48 -1.69
C MET A 45 5.74 -0.22 -0.18
N GLU A 46 6.30 0.91 0.25
CA GLU A 46 6.26 1.36 1.65
C GLU A 46 4.81 1.50 2.15
N ALA A 47 3.92 2.05 1.33
CA ALA A 47 2.50 2.15 1.65
C ALA A 47 1.83 0.77 1.78
N ALA A 48 2.12 -0.16 0.87
CA ALA A 48 1.60 -1.52 0.92
C ALA A 48 2.03 -2.23 2.21
N TYR A 49 3.30 -2.14 2.57
CA TYR A 49 3.79 -2.62 3.86
C TYR A 49 3.11 -1.95 5.05
N ALA A 50 3.04 -0.62 5.06
CA ALA A 50 2.44 0.13 6.17
C ALA A 50 0.98 -0.28 6.40
N VAL A 51 0.20 -0.49 5.32
CA VAL A 51 -1.18 -0.95 5.39
C VAL A 51 -1.26 -2.38 5.95
N VAL A 52 -0.49 -3.33 5.41
CA VAL A 52 -0.52 -4.72 5.87
C VAL A 52 -0.07 -4.85 7.33
N LEU A 53 1.02 -4.18 7.70
CA LEU A 53 1.53 -4.18 9.07
C LEU A 53 0.53 -3.56 10.05
N ARG A 54 -0.24 -2.57 9.62
CA ARG A 54 -1.30 -1.96 10.42
C ARG A 54 -2.50 -2.89 10.59
N GLU A 55 -3.03 -3.39 9.48
CA GLU A 55 -4.33 -4.07 9.45
C GLU A 55 -4.23 -5.52 9.91
N GLU A 56 -3.18 -6.23 9.50
CA GLU A 56 -3.00 -7.66 9.81
C GLU A 56 -1.93 -7.89 10.88
N GLY A 57 -0.86 -7.08 10.85
CA GLY A 57 0.20 -7.13 11.86
C GLY A 57 -0.14 -6.40 13.17
N HIS A 58 -1.25 -5.66 13.21
CA HIS A 58 -1.69 -4.82 14.33
C HIS A 58 -0.61 -3.87 14.90
N LYS A 59 0.39 -3.51 14.07
CA LYS A 59 1.50 -2.65 14.48
C LYS A 59 1.07 -1.20 14.61
N THR A 60 1.67 -0.51 15.56
CA THR A 60 1.57 0.94 15.75
C THR A 60 2.33 1.70 14.66
N ALA A 61 2.09 3.02 14.54
CA ALA A 61 2.80 3.82 13.54
C ALA A 61 4.32 3.86 13.81
N ASP A 62 4.72 3.84 15.08
CA ASP A 62 6.13 3.89 15.48
C ASP A 62 6.84 2.55 15.24
N GLU A 63 6.15 1.42 15.46
CA GLU A 63 6.68 0.09 15.10
C GLU A 63 6.84 -0.06 13.59
N ILE A 64 5.88 0.43 12.81
CA ILE A 64 5.96 0.44 11.34
C ILE A 64 7.11 1.34 10.87
N ALA A 65 7.26 2.51 11.47
CA ALA A 65 8.36 3.43 11.17
C ALA A 65 9.73 2.80 11.43
N SER A 66 9.89 2.14 12.57
CA SER A 66 11.09 1.38 12.91
C SER A 66 11.37 0.25 11.91
N PHE A 67 10.33 -0.52 11.55
CA PHE A 67 10.44 -1.62 10.60
C PHE A 67 10.85 -1.17 9.19
N LEU A 68 10.26 -0.06 8.70
CA LEU A 68 10.51 0.44 7.35
C LEU A 68 11.71 1.41 7.26
N GLY A 69 12.32 1.77 8.39
CA GLY A 69 13.37 2.80 8.42
C GLY A 69 12.85 4.20 8.06
N LEU A 70 11.58 4.48 8.34
CA LEU A 70 10.91 5.75 8.06
C LEU A 70 10.71 6.56 9.35
N SER A 71 10.35 7.84 9.21
CA SER A 71 9.89 8.62 10.36
C SER A 71 8.43 8.28 10.70
N GLY A 72 8.06 8.38 11.99
CA GLY A 72 6.66 8.21 12.40
C GLY A 72 5.71 9.21 11.71
N ALA A 73 6.20 10.40 11.36
CA ALA A 73 5.44 11.38 10.59
C ALA A 73 5.17 10.90 9.16
N ALA A 74 6.18 10.34 8.47
CA ALA A 74 6.01 9.78 7.14
C ALA A 74 5.00 8.62 7.12
N VAL A 75 5.09 7.72 8.11
CA VAL A 75 4.13 6.60 8.25
C VAL A 75 2.72 7.11 8.52
N ARG A 76 2.54 8.10 9.41
CA ARG A 76 1.23 8.70 9.65
C ARG A 76 0.66 9.34 8.38
N SER A 77 1.48 10.03 7.59
CA SER A 77 1.05 10.59 6.30
C SER A 77 0.63 9.50 5.30
N LEU A 78 1.40 8.41 5.19
CA LEU A 78 1.03 7.25 4.36
C LEU A 78 -0.30 6.64 4.82
N LEU A 79 -0.47 6.44 6.13
CA LEU A 79 -1.68 5.84 6.72
C LEU A 79 -2.89 6.78 6.79
N ALA A 80 -2.72 8.10 6.73
CA ALA A 80 -3.82 9.07 6.76
C ALA A 80 -4.42 9.33 5.36
N SER A 81 -3.72 8.93 4.31
CA SER A 81 -4.11 9.17 2.92
C SER A 81 -5.52 8.67 2.59
N GLN A 82 -6.30 9.53 1.93
CA GLN A 82 -7.67 9.24 1.51
C GLN A 82 -7.68 8.72 0.06
N PRO A 83 -8.28 7.53 -0.19
CA PRO A 83 -8.25 6.88 -1.49
C PRO A 83 -9.05 7.60 -2.61
N GLU A 84 -10.01 8.44 -2.25
CA GLU A 84 -10.98 9.04 -3.18
C GLU A 84 -10.37 10.06 -4.16
N ALA A 85 -9.16 10.56 -3.90
CA ALA A 85 -8.48 11.54 -4.75
C ALA A 85 -7.40 10.93 -5.68
N VAL A 86 -7.27 9.61 -5.73
CA VAL A 86 -6.19 8.93 -6.49
C VAL A 86 -6.44 8.99 -8.00
N GLU A 87 -7.67 8.74 -8.47
CA GLU A 87 -8.01 8.67 -9.89
C GLU A 87 -7.84 10.02 -10.62
N GLU A 88 -8.18 11.13 -9.94
CA GLU A 88 -8.07 12.48 -10.48
C GLU A 88 -6.61 12.97 -10.54
N ARG A 89 -5.79 12.56 -9.55
CA ARG A 89 -4.38 12.95 -9.42
C ARG A 89 -3.44 12.17 -10.35
N LEU A 90 -3.79 10.95 -10.74
CA LEU A 90 -2.98 10.14 -11.65
C LEU A 90 -2.88 10.68 -13.09
N LYS A 91 -3.64 11.73 -13.42
CA LYS A 91 -3.69 12.37 -14.75
C LYS A 91 -2.68 13.51 -14.95
N GLY A 92 -1.88 13.90 -13.94
CA GLY A 92 -0.92 15.01 -14.02
C GLY A 92 0.48 14.75 -13.44
N GLU A 93 1.40 15.71 -13.60
CA GLU A 93 2.70 15.69 -12.92
C GLU A 93 2.51 16.02 -11.43
N LEU A 94 2.56 14.99 -10.58
CA LEU A 94 2.39 15.16 -9.14
C LEU A 94 3.69 15.61 -8.46
N GLY A 95 3.59 16.57 -7.55
CA GLY A 95 4.64 16.91 -6.58
C GLY A 95 4.80 15.81 -5.52
N GLU A 96 5.89 15.86 -4.75
CA GLU A 96 6.26 14.78 -3.81
C GLU A 96 5.20 14.50 -2.74
N GLU A 97 4.63 15.54 -2.11
CA GLU A 97 3.56 15.38 -1.13
C GLU A 97 2.30 14.75 -1.71
N GLN A 98 1.97 15.08 -2.97
CA GLN A 98 0.83 14.46 -3.65
C GLN A 98 1.11 12.99 -3.99
N ARG A 99 2.36 12.62 -4.32
CA ARG A 99 2.74 11.21 -4.59
C ARG A 99 2.61 10.34 -3.35
N VAL A 100 3.03 10.81 -2.17
CA VAL A 100 2.90 10.08 -0.90
C VAL A 100 1.42 9.80 -0.60
N HIS A 101 0.57 10.82 -0.77
CA HIS A 101 -0.88 10.65 -0.60
C HIS A 101 -1.48 9.66 -1.61
N VAL A 102 -1.05 9.73 -2.87
CA VAL A 102 -1.53 8.82 -3.91
C VAL A 102 -1.09 7.37 -3.64
N ALA A 103 0.16 7.16 -3.24
CA ALA A 103 0.68 5.84 -2.87
C ALA A 103 -0.10 5.21 -1.70
N GLY A 104 -0.31 5.98 -0.63
CA GLY A 104 -1.07 5.51 0.52
C GLY A 104 -2.54 5.20 0.19
N GLY A 105 -3.20 6.09 -0.56
CA GLY A 105 -4.60 5.88 -0.96
C GLY A 105 -4.76 4.65 -1.85
N LEU A 106 -3.86 4.49 -2.82
CA LEU A 106 -3.87 3.36 -3.74
C LEU A 106 -3.61 2.02 -3.03
N ALA A 107 -2.65 1.96 -2.12
CA ALA A 107 -2.38 0.75 -1.33
C ALA A 107 -3.60 0.31 -0.51
N LYS A 108 -4.32 1.27 0.10
CA LYS A 108 -5.56 0.96 0.84
C LYS A 108 -6.68 0.44 -0.06
N LEU A 109 -6.86 1.02 -1.25
CA LEU A 109 -7.84 0.52 -2.22
C LEU A 109 -7.52 -0.91 -2.63
N ALA A 110 -6.26 -1.17 -2.96
CA ALA A 110 -5.78 -2.49 -3.35
C ALA A 110 -5.99 -3.52 -2.23
N TYR A 111 -5.63 -3.17 -0.99
CA TYR A 111 -5.86 -4.02 0.17
C TYR A 111 -7.35 -4.36 0.36
N ARG A 112 -8.23 -3.35 0.31
CA ARG A 112 -9.68 -3.56 0.44
C ARG A 112 -10.22 -4.48 -0.66
N ALA A 113 -9.77 -4.29 -1.91
CA ALA A 113 -10.18 -5.13 -3.03
C ALA A 113 -9.77 -6.60 -2.82
N LEU A 114 -8.55 -6.87 -2.35
CA LEU A 114 -8.10 -8.23 -2.02
C LEU A 114 -8.95 -8.86 -0.92
N ARG A 115 -9.23 -8.13 0.16
CA ARG A 115 -10.09 -8.60 1.25
C ARG A 115 -11.49 -8.97 0.76
N GLN A 116 -12.06 -8.15 -0.13
CA GLN A 116 -13.37 -8.43 -0.72
C GLN A 116 -13.35 -9.67 -1.63
N GLU A 117 -12.29 -9.85 -2.42
CA GLU A 117 -12.11 -11.02 -3.29
C GLU A 117 -11.99 -12.31 -2.46
N GLU A 118 -11.24 -12.28 -1.36
CA GLU A 118 -11.14 -13.38 -0.40
C GLU A 118 -12.48 -13.72 0.24
N GLU A 119 -13.21 -12.71 0.70
CA GLU A 119 -14.55 -12.89 1.28
C GLU A 119 -15.55 -13.46 0.28
N GLN A 120 -15.43 -13.12 -1.00
CA GLN A 120 -16.28 -13.66 -2.06
C GLN A 120 -15.89 -15.09 -2.44
N ALA A 121 -14.59 -15.40 -2.50
CA ALA A 121 -14.10 -16.75 -2.82
C ALA A 121 -14.39 -17.77 -1.69
N ALA A 122 -14.57 -17.30 -0.46
CA ALA A 122 -14.92 -18.14 0.70
C ALA A 122 -16.44 -18.40 0.85
N ARG A 123 -17.28 -17.83 -0.02
CA ARG A 123 -18.74 -18.07 -0.08
C ARG A 123 -19.08 -19.14 -1.09
#